data_AF-A0A956RIZ2-F1
#
_entry.id   AF-A0A956RIZ2-F1
#
_cell.length_a   1.000
_cell.length_b   1.000
_cell.length_c   1.000
_cell.angle_alpha   90.00
_cell.angle_beta   90.00
_cell.angle_gamma   90.00
#
_symmetry.space_group_name_H-M   'P 1'
#
loop_
_entity.id
_entity.type
_entity.pdbx_description
1 polymer ?
#
loop_
_entity_poly.entity_id
_entity_poly.type
_entity_poly.pdbx_seq_one_letter_code
_entity_poly.pdbx_strand_id
1 'polypeptide(L)'
;GTPSFLWGLTVVAAGTSVPDAFVSVRAARAGNATTCIANVLGSNVFDLLVAIPAGVLIAGAAVVNYSIAGPLMGVLTLATVVLFVTMRTGMALSRRESALLLLLYVAFVIWITLESFAVVDLIPSLPPAPGQAS
;
A
#
# COMPACT_ATOMS: atom_id res chain seq x y z
N GLY A 1 -18.82 -6.71 -12.64
CA GLY A 1 -18.70 -5.69 -11.59
C GLY A 1 -17.34 -5.81 -10.92
N THR A 2 -16.65 -4.72 -10.64
CA THR A 2 -15.35 -4.75 -9.95
C THR A 2 -15.50 -5.24 -8.50
N PRO A 3 -14.63 -6.12 -7.99
CA PRO A 3 -14.72 -6.60 -6.61
C PRO A 3 -14.55 -5.43 -5.61
N SER A 4 -15.39 -5.43 -4.57
CA SER A 4 -15.40 -4.41 -3.51
C SER A 4 -14.05 -4.30 -2.78
N PHE A 5 -13.33 -5.42 -2.67
CA PHE A 5 -11.97 -5.49 -2.17
C PHE A 5 -11.00 -4.60 -2.96
N LEU A 6 -11.08 -4.58 -4.30
CA LEU A 6 -10.21 -3.75 -5.13
C LEU A 6 -10.46 -2.26 -4.88
N TRP A 7 -11.73 -1.85 -4.75
CA TRP A 7 -12.09 -0.47 -4.41
C TRP A 7 -11.62 -0.05 -3.02
N GLY A 8 -11.73 -0.95 -2.03
CA GLY A 8 -11.19 -0.73 -0.69
C GLY A 8 -9.66 -0.56 -0.71
N LEU A 9 -8.96 -1.47 -1.40
CA LEU A 9 -7.50 -1.48 -1.46
C LEU A 9 -6.92 -0.31 -2.25
N THR A 10 -7.62 0.19 -3.27
CA THR A 10 -7.11 1.26 -4.14
C THR A 10 -7.69 2.61 -3.80
N VAL A 11 -9.01 2.78 -3.87
CA VAL A 11 -9.66 4.10 -3.80
C VAL A 11 -9.84 4.56 -2.37
N VAL A 12 -10.27 3.68 -1.46
CA VAL A 12 -10.38 4.05 -0.03
C VAL A 12 -9.00 4.31 0.54
N ALA A 13 -8.02 3.43 0.27
CA ALA A 13 -6.64 3.62 0.70
C ALA A 13 -6.01 4.91 0.12
N ALA A 14 -6.23 5.20 -1.16
CA ALA A 14 -5.77 6.47 -1.76
C ALA A 14 -6.43 7.68 -1.08
N GLY A 15 -7.72 7.59 -0.73
CA GLY A 15 -8.44 8.67 -0.04
C GLY A 15 -7.80 9.09 1.27
N THR A 16 -7.29 8.15 2.06
CA THR A 16 -6.56 8.45 3.31
C THR A 16 -5.13 8.90 3.08
N SER A 17 -4.42 8.36 2.08
CA SER A 17 -3.00 8.69 1.87
C SER A 17 -2.74 9.91 0.97
N VAL A 18 -3.73 10.40 0.20
CA VAL A 18 -3.59 11.58 -0.67
C VAL A 18 -3.28 12.87 0.12
N PRO A 19 -3.97 13.18 1.24
CA PRO A 19 -3.61 14.32 2.08
C PRO A 19 -2.16 14.25 2.58
N ASP A 20 -1.74 13.08 3.05
CA ASP A 20 -0.37 12.84 3.53
C ASP A 20 0.66 13.02 2.41
N ALA A 21 0.36 12.51 1.22
CA ALA A 21 1.20 12.70 0.04
C ALA A 21 1.36 14.19 -0.30
N PHE A 22 0.29 14.98 -0.18
CA PHE A 22 0.36 16.43 -0.39
C PHE A 22 1.25 17.12 0.63
N VAL A 23 1.13 16.77 1.92
CA VAL A 23 1.98 17.27 3.01
C VAL A 23 3.45 16.92 2.74
N SER A 24 3.74 15.66 2.39
CA SER A 24 5.08 15.18 2.04
C SER A 24 5.68 15.91 0.84
N VAL A 25 4.91 16.09 -0.24
CA VAL A 25 5.36 16.83 -1.44
C VAL A 25 5.64 18.29 -1.10
N ARG A 26 4.78 18.94 -0.30
CA ARG A 26 4.99 20.33 0.13
C ARG A 26 6.25 20.47 0.98
N ALA A 27 6.46 19.56 1.93
CA ALA A 27 7.67 19.53 2.77
C ALA A 27 8.94 19.33 1.93
N ALA A 28 8.92 18.39 0.98
CA ALA A 28 10.03 18.15 0.08
C ALA A 28 10.36 19.37 -0.80
N ARG A 29 9.33 20.05 -1.35
CA ARG A 29 9.50 21.29 -2.12
C ARG A 29 10.05 22.46 -1.30
N ALA A 30 9.77 22.48 0.01
CA ALA A 30 10.31 23.46 0.94
C ALA A 30 11.76 23.14 1.39
N GLY A 31 12.39 22.09 0.85
CA GLY A 31 13.73 21.66 1.25
C GLY A 31 13.77 20.80 2.52
N ASN A 32 12.63 20.48 3.11
CA ASN A 32 12.52 19.71 4.35
C ASN A 32 12.30 18.22 4.06
N ALA A 33 13.31 17.57 3.47
CA ALA A 33 13.26 16.14 3.13
C ALA A 33 13.02 15.24 4.35
N THR A 34 13.63 15.56 5.50
CA THR A 34 13.43 14.81 6.75
C THR A 34 11.97 14.82 7.20
N THR A 35 11.28 15.95 7.08
CA THR A 35 9.86 16.06 7.41
C THR A 35 8.99 15.26 6.46
N CYS A 36 9.32 15.23 5.17
CA CYS A 36 8.63 14.39 4.19
C CYS A 36 8.72 12.90 4.55
N ILE A 37 9.91 12.42 4.90
CA ILE A 37 10.15 11.02 5.31
C ILE A 37 9.44 10.71 6.63
N ALA A 38 9.55 11.60 7.62
CA ALA A 38 8.91 11.44 8.91
C ALA A 38 7.39 11.35 8.80
N ASN A 39 6.78 12.12 7.88
CA ASN A 39 5.34 12.04 7.61
C ASN A 39 4.95 10.64 7.08
N VAL A 40 5.60 10.16 6.02
CA VAL A 40 5.27 8.86 5.40
C VAL A 40 5.49 7.70 6.36
N LEU A 41 6.64 7.67 7.03
CA LEU A 41 6.94 6.58 7.98
C LEU A 41 6.06 6.67 9.22
N GLY A 42 5.80 7.87 9.73
CA GLY A 42 4.95 8.12 10.88
C GLY A 42 3.51 7.67 10.65
N SER A 43 2.89 8.05 9.52
CA SER A 43 1.53 7.63 9.16
C SER A 43 1.42 6.12 9.04
N ASN A 44 2.36 5.45 8.36
CA ASN A 44 2.34 3.98 8.23
C ASN A 44 2.51 3.26 9.58
N VAL A 45 3.37 3.77 10.47
CA VAL A 45 3.52 3.20 11.83
C VAL A 45 2.26 3.42 12.65
N PHE A 46 1.63 4.60 12.54
CA PHE A 46 0.38 4.90 13.22
C PHE A 46 -0.76 4.01 12.73
N ASP A 47 -0.89 3.80 11.42
CA ASP A 47 -1.93 2.96 10.85
C ASP A 47 -1.82 1.51 11.33
N LEU A 48 -0.59 0.98 11.36
CA LEU A 48 -0.34 -0.40 11.81
C LEU A 48 -0.48 -0.58 13.32
N LEU A 49 -0.01 0.36 14.13
CA LEU A 49 0.05 0.21 15.59
C LEU A 49 -1.12 0.84 16.35
N VAL A 50 -1.87 1.73 15.71
CA VAL A 50 -2.99 2.46 16.33
C VAL A 50 -4.29 2.24 15.57
N ALA A 51 -4.35 2.56 14.27
CA ALA A 51 -5.61 2.53 13.54
C ALA A 51 -6.20 1.11 13.43
N ILE A 52 -5.38 0.12 13.06
CA ILE A 52 -5.80 -1.29 12.98
C ILE A 52 -6.22 -1.82 14.38
N PRO A 53 -5.39 -1.74 15.43
CA PRO A 53 -5.79 -2.24 16.75
C PRO A 53 -7.02 -1.53 17.32
N ALA A 54 -7.13 -0.20 17.18
CA ALA A 54 -8.31 0.54 17.62
C ALA A 54 -9.58 0.07 16.89
N GLY A 55 -9.51 -0.14 15.57
CA GLY A 55 -10.61 -0.69 14.79
C GLY A 55 -11.04 -2.08 15.28
N VAL A 56 -10.08 -2.98 15.56
CA VAL A 56 -10.36 -4.32 16.08
C VAL A 56 -10.96 -4.27 17.49
N LEU A 57 -10.46 -3.39 18.36
CA LEU A 57 -11.03 -3.22 19.71
C LEU A 57 -12.49 -2.77 19.68
N ILE A 58 -12.85 -1.89 18.73
CA ILE A 58 -14.23 -1.43 18.54
C ILE A 58 -15.11 -2.54 17.94
N ALA A 59 -14.58 -3.29 16.96
CA ALA A 59 -15.31 -4.37 16.29
C ALA A 59 -15.40 -5.67 17.11
N GLY A 60 -14.60 -5.80 18.17
CA GLY A 60 -14.50 -6.99 19.02
C GLY A 60 -13.59 -8.09 18.47
N ALA A 61 -13.65 -8.36 17.16
CA ALA A 61 -12.72 -9.25 16.47
C ALA A 61 -12.69 -8.96 14.96
N ALA A 62 -11.56 -9.27 14.31
CA ALA A 62 -11.44 -9.25 12.86
C ALA A 62 -10.87 -10.58 12.36
N VAL A 63 -11.55 -11.21 11.39
CA VAL A 63 -11.04 -12.40 10.72
C VAL A 63 -10.12 -11.95 9.58
N VAL A 64 -8.85 -12.34 9.66
CA VAL A 64 -7.86 -12.04 8.62
C VAL A 64 -7.74 -13.24 7.69
N ASN A 65 -8.08 -13.04 6.41
CA ASN A 65 -7.81 -14.04 5.39
C ASN A 65 -6.32 -14.00 5.01
N TYR A 66 -5.55 -14.99 5.47
CA TYR A 66 -4.10 -15.04 5.25
C TYR A 66 -3.72 -15.16 3.77
N SER A 67 -4.53 -15.84 2.95
CA SER A 67 -4.26 -15.98 1.53
C SER A 67 -4.28 -14.64 0.80
N ILE A 68 -5.02 -13.64 1.32
CA ILE A 68 -5.00 -12.26 0.81
C ILE A 68 -3.98 -11.40 1.55
N ALA A 69 -3.96 -11.49 2.88
CA ALA A 69 -3.09 -10.65 3.72
C ALA A 69 -1.60 -10.96 3.53
N GLY A 70 -1.22 -12.22 3.35
CA GLY A 70 0.16 -12.66 3.19
C GLY A 70 0.84 -12.03 1.97
N PRO A 71 0.28 -12.14 0.76
CA PRO A 71 0.81 -11.47 -0.43
C PRO A 71 0.89 -9.95 -0.30
N LEU A 72 -0.14 -9.30 0.25
CA LEU A 72 -0.13 -7.85 0.49
C LEU A 72 0.97 -7.43 1.47
N MET A 73 1.12 -8.15 2.58
CA MET A 73 2.20 -7.92 3.55
C MET A 73 3.57 -8.16 2.90
N GLY A 74 3.72 -9.20 2.07
CA GLY A 74 4.94 -9.47 1.33
C GLY A 74 5.36 -8.32 0.42
N VAL A 75 4.42 -7.74 -0.35
CA VAL A 75 4.69 -6.55 -1.18
C VAL A 75 5.06 -5.35 -0.32
N LEU A 76 4.34 -5.10 0.78
CA LEU A 76 4.64 -4.01 1.70
C LEU A 76 6.04 -4.15 2.30
N THR A 77 6.42 -5.35 2.73
CA THR A 77 7.76 -5.65 3.25
C THR A 77 8.81 -5.43 2.16
N LEU A 78 8.59 -5.93 0.95
CA LEU A 78 9.52 -5.73 -0.18
C LEU A 78 9.69 -4.23 -0.50
N ALA A 79 8.60 -3.48 -0.61
CA ALA A 79 8.64 -2.05 -0.88
C ALA A 79 9.39 -1.28 0.23
N THR A 80 9.19 -1.68 1.49
CA THR A 80 9.92 -1.11 2.64
C THR A 80 11.41 -1.41 2.53
N VAL A 81 11.80 -2.67 2.26
CA VAL A 81 13.21 -3.05 2.08
C VAL A 81 13.85 -2.26 0.94
N VAL A 82 13.19 -2.14 -0.22
CA VAL A 82 13.69 -1.36 -1.36
C VAL A 82 13.87 0.11 -0.98
N LEU A 83 12.88 0.71 -0.31
CA LEU A 83 12.97 2.09 0.19
C LEU A 83 14.23 2.29 1.05
N PHE A 84 14.44 1.45 2.08
CA PHE A 84 15.61 1.56 2.95
C PHE A 84 16.93 1.36 2.22
N VAL A 85 17.01 0.39 1.29
CA VAL A 85 18.20 0.15 0.49
C VAL A 85 18.53 1.35 -0.39
N THR A 86 17.53 1.99 -0.99
CA THR A 86 17.74 3.20 -1.80
C THR A 86 18.15 4.41 -0.96
N MET A 87 17.66 4.52 0.27
CA MET A 87 17.99 5.63 1.19
C MET A 87 19.33 5.46 1.92
N ARG A 88 20.08 4.38 1.68
CA ARG A 88 21.29 4.02 2.45
C ARG A 88 22.37 5.11 2.46
N THR A 89 22.44 5.93 1.42
CA THR A 89 23.42 7.01 1.29
C THR A 89 22.78 8.34 1.66
N GLY A 90 23.03 8.81 2.89
CA GLY A 90 22.68 10.17 3.33
C GLY A 90 21.18 10.43 3.55
N MET A 91 20.35 9.39 3.68
CA MET A 91 18.89 9.51 3.83
C MET A 91 18.23 10.35 2.73
N ALA A 92 18.76 10.27 1.52
CA ALA A 92 18.24 10.98 0.36
C ALA A 92 17.75 9.98 -0.68
N LEU A 93 16.61 10.29 -1.30
CA LEU A 93 16.12 9.59 -2.48
C LEU A 93 16.42 10.42 -3.72
N SER A 94 17.18 9.83 -4.64
CA SER A 94 17.38 10.38 -5.97
C SER A 94 16.12 10.21 -6.82
N ARG A 95 16.03 11.01 -7.89
CA ARG A 95 14.91 10.94 -8.84
C ARG A 95 14.75 9.55 -9.47
N ARG A 96 15.85 8.81 -9.64
CA ARG A 96 15.83 7.44 -10.19
C ARG A 96 15.26 6.44 -9.19
N GLU A 97 15.64 6.55 -7.92
CA GLU A 97 15.13 5.68 -6.86
C GLU A 97 13.65 5.95 -6.58
N SER A 98 13.21 7.21 -6.60
CA SER A 98 11.79 7.55 -6.54
C SER A 98 11.00 6.98 -7.72
N ALA A 99 11.56 7.02 -8.94
CA ALA A 99 10.92 6.43 -10.11
C ALA A 99 10.81 4.90 -10.00
N LEU A 100 11.82 4.22 -9.44
CA LEU A 100 11.78 2.79 -9.16
C LEU A 100 10.65 2.44 -8.19
N LEU A 101 10.51 3.18 -7.09
CA LEU A 101 9.43 2.96 -6.11
C LEU A 101 8.04 3.17 -6.71
N LEU A 102 7.88 4.20 -7.56
CA LEU A 102 6.62 4.42 -8.28
C LEU A 102 6.32 3.31 -9.28
N LEU A 103 7.33 2.80 -9.99
CA LEU A 103 7.17 1.65 -10.89
C LEU A 103 6.75 0.39 -10.13
N LEU A 104 7.33 0.12 -8.96
CA LEU A 104 6.91 -0.99 -8.09
C LEU A 104 5.45 -0.84 -7.65
N TYR A 105 5.02 0.38 -7.29
CA TYR A 105 3.62 0.64 -6.95
C TYR A 105 2.68 0.40 -8.14
N VAL A 106 3.03 0.87 -9.34
CA VAL A 106 2.23 0.63 -10.56
C VAL A 106 2.17 -0.86 -10.88
N ALA A 107 3.29 -1.58 -10.78
CA ALA A 107 3.33 -3.03 -10.98
C ALA A 107 2.43 -3.77 -9.98
N PHE A 108 2.43 -3.34 -8.71
CA PHE A 108 1.53 -3.87 -7.68
C PHE A 108 0.06 -3.64 -8.03
N VAL A 109 -0.32 -2.41 -8.42
CA VAL A 109 -1.71 -2.09 -8.82
C VAL A 109 -2.13 -2.91 -10.03
N ILE A 110 -1.27 -3.09 -11.02
CA ILE A 110 -1.55 -3.94 -12.19
C ILE A 110 -1.76 -5.38 -11.74
N TRP A 111 -0.84 -5.94 -10.96
CA TRP A 111 -0.93 -7.32 -10.50
C TRP A 111 -2.23 -7.55 -9.71
N ILE A 112 -2.53 -6.74 -8.70
CA ILE A 112 -3.72 -6.95 -7.88
C ILE A 112 -5.02 -6.75 -8.67
N THR A 113 -5.00 -5.90 -9.70
CA THR A 113 -6.13 -5.73 -10.62
C THR A 113 -6.32 -6.98 -11.47
N LEU A 114 -5.25 -7.51 -12.10
CA LEU A 114 -5.30 -8.73 -12.90
C LEU A 114 -5.75 -9.95 -12.07
N GLU A 115 -5.23 -10.07 -10.86
CA GLU A 115 -5.61 -11.10 -9.90
C GLU A 115 -7.10 -10.99 -9.51
N SER A 116 -7.57 -9.77 -9.26
CA SER A 116 -8.98 -9.50 -8.92
C SER A 116 -9.96 -9.79 -10.06
N PHE A 117 -9.49 -9.79 -11.31
CA PHE A 117 -10.27 -10.18 -12.48
C PHE A 117 -10.06 -11.65 -12.90
N ALA A 118 -9.35 -12.44 -12.08
CA ALA A 118 -9.00 -13.84 -12.36
C ALA A 118 -8.25 -14.04 -13.69
N VAL A 119 -7.48 -13.02 -14.13
CA VAL A 119 -6.59 -13.10 -15.30
C VAL A 119 -5.28 -13.78 -14.91
N VAL A 120 -4.88 -13.62 -13.64
CA VAL A 120 -3.77 -14.31 -12.98
C VAL A 120 -4.36 -15.00 -11.75
N ASP A 121 -3.92 -16.22 -11.47
CA ASP A 121 -4.46 -17.08 -10.40
C ASP A 121 -3.33 -17.47 -9.44
N LEU A 122 -2.62 -16.45 -8.93
CA LEU A 122 -1.51 -16.61 -7.99
C LEU A 122 -2.00 -16.68 -6.52
N ILE A 123 -3.19 -16.15 -6.26
CA ILE A 123 -3.87 -16.05 -4.96
C ILE A 123 -5.26 -16.70 -5.10
N PRO A 124 -5.43 -17.99 -4.75
CA PRO A 124 -6.66 -18.77 -5.00
C PRO A 124 -7.92 -18.34 -4.23
N SER A 125 -7.92 -17.17 -3.58
CA SER A 125 -8.95 -16.75 -2.61
C SER A 125 -9.54 -15.36 -2.86
N LEU A 126 -9.28 -14.76 -4.02
CA LEU A 126 -9.92 -13.49 -4.39
C LEU A 126 -11.32 -13.76 -4.98
N PRO A 127 -12.33 -12.91 -4.71
CA PRO A 127 -13.66 -13.11 -5.27
C PRO A 127 -13.61 -13.02 -6.80
N PRO A 128 -14.13 -14.02 -7.56
CA PRO A 128 -14.16 -13.96 -9.01
C PRO A 128 -15.05 -12.81 -9.48
N ALA A 129 -14.80 -12.32 -10.70
CA ALA A 129 -15.62 -11.29 -11.31
C ALA A 129 -17.10 -11.76 -11.40
N PRO A 130 -18.09 -10.86 -11.20
CA PRO A 130 -19.50 -11.17 -11.43
C PRO A 130 -19.68 -11.63 -12.88
N GLY A 131 -20.02 -12.91 -13.06
CA GLY A 131 -20.21 -13.56 -14.35
C GLY A 131 -19.50 -14.90 -14.53
N GLN A 132 -18.63 -15.33 -13.62
CA GLN A 132 -17.95 -16.64 -13.69
C GLN A 132 -18.50 -17.70 -12.73
N ALA A 133 -19.51 -17.36 -11.92
CA ALA A 133 -20.30 -18.33 -11.17
C ALA A 133 -21.52 -18.73 -12.03
N SER A 134 -21.29 -19.63 -12.99
CA SER A 134 -22.33 -20.30 -13.77
C SER A 134 -22.25 -21.80 -13.52
#